data_AF-J9DPK7-F1
#
_entry.id   AF-J9DPK7-F1
#
_cell.length_a   1.000
_cell.length_b   1.000
_cell.length_c   1.000
_cell.angle_alpha   90.00
_cell.angle_beta   90.00
_cell.angle_gamma   90.00
#
_symmetry.space_group_name_H-M   'P 1'
#
loop_
_entity.id
_entity.type
_entity.pdbx_description
1 polymer ?
#
loop_
_entity_poly.entity_id
_entity_poly.type
_entity_poly.pdbx_seq_one_letter_code
_entity_poly.pdbx_strand_id
1 'polypeptide(L)' 'MEKKDVKFKIITEHVKAAQMFMKKCVKPNLKEFSSLLKVEMLGIAGLGLVGFFIKIIHIPINNLLVK' A
#
# COMPACT_ATOMS: atom_id res chain seq x y z
N MET A 1 -9.93 -38.65 11.15
CA MET A 1 -9.62 -38.02 9.84
C MET A 1 -10.71 -37.02 9.42
N GLU A 2 -11.97 -37.26 9.78
CA GLU A 2 -13.16 -36.42 9.45
C GLU A 2 -13.10 -34.91 9.77
N LYS A 3 -12.40 -34.47 10.84
CA LYS A 3 -12.31 -33.03 11.17
C LYS A 3 -11.45 -32.21 10.19
N LYS A 4 -10.54 -32.85 9.45
CA LYS A 4 -9.64 -32.16 8.51
C LYS A 4 -10.39 -31.85 7.20
N ASP A 5 -11.26 -32.75 6.76
CA ASP A 5 -12.07 -32.63 5.55
C ASP A 5 -13.17 -31.56 5.68
N VAL A 6 -13.80 -31.44 6.86
CA VAL A 6 -14.79 -30.40 7.15
C VAL A 6 -14.15 -29.01 7.13
N LYS A 7 -12.99 -28.84 7.77
CA LYS A 7 -12.27 -27.56 7.77
C LYS A 7 -11.84 -27.15 6.36
N PHE A 8 -11.42 -28.12 5.53
CA PHE A 8 -11.04 -27.86 4.15
C PHE A 8 -12.25 -27.42 3.30
N LYS A 9 -13.39 -28.12 3.40
CA LYS A 9 -14.64 -27.71 2.72
C LYS A 9 -15.07 -26.29 3.08
N ILE A 10 -15.02 -25.94 4.36
CA ILE A 10 -15.39 -24.60 4.84
C ILE A 10 -14.49 -23.53 4.20
N ILE A 11 -13.17 -23.72 4.20
CA ILE A 11 -12.21 -22.79 3.59
C ILE A 11 -12.48 -22.64 2.08
N THR A 12 -12.75 -23.74 1.37
CA THR A 12 -13.05 -23.71 -0.07
C THR A 12 -14.32 -22.91 -0.37
N GLU A 13 -15.38 -23.08 0.40
CA GLU A 13 -16.61 -22.30 0.23
C GLU A 13 -16.41 -20.81 0.54
N HIS A 14 -15.59 -20.46 1.54
CA HIS A 14 -15.24 -19.06 1.82
C HIS A 14 -14.41 -18.42 0.70
N VAL A 15 -13.42 -19.14 0.16
CA VAL A 15 -12.63 -18.67 -0.99
C VAL A 15 -13.53 -18.47 -2.21
N LYS A 16 -14.47 -19.39 -2.45
CA LYS A 16 -15.43 -19.31 -3.55
C LYS A 16 -16.35 -18.10 -3.40
N ALA A 17 -16.84 -17.82 -2.18
CA ALA A 17 -17.62 -16.63 -1.88
C ALA A 17 -16.81 -15.32 -2.10
N ALA A 18 -15.56 -15.29 -1.64
CA ALA A 18 -14.66 -14.13 -1.83
C ALA A 18 -14.38 -13.87 -3.32
N GLN A 19 -14.18 -14.93 -4.12
CA GLN A 19 -14.01 -14.79 -5.57
C GLN A 19 -15.25 -14.23 -6.26
N MET A 20 -16.45 -14.66 -5.86
CA MET A 20 -17.71 -14.09 -6.39
C MET A 20 -17.88 -12.63 -6.00
N PHE A 21 -17.50 -12.26 -4.78
CA PHE A 21 -17.52 -10.88 -4.33
C PHE A 21 -16.57 -9.99 -5.16
N MET A 22 -15.31 -10.41 -5.32
CA MET A 22 -14.31 -9.68 -6.10
C MET A 22 -14.72 -9.48 -7.58
N LYS A 23 -15.52 -10.40 -8.14
CA LYS A 23 -16.07 -10.27 -9.50
C LYS A 23 -17.21 -9.25 -9.60
N LYS A 24 -17.93 -8.98 -8.49
CA LYS A 24 -18.99 -7.96 -8.42
C LYS A 24 -18.44 -6.56 -8.14
N CYS A 25 -17.23 -6.44 -7.60
CA CYS A 25 -16.58 -5.16 -7.38
C CYS A 25 -16.31 -4.44 -8.71
N VAL A 26 -16.60 -3.13 -8.75
CA VAL A 26 -16.24 -2.28 -9.88
C VAL A 26 -14.73 -2.14 -9.91
N LYS A 27 -14.10 -2.60 -10.99
CA LYS A 27 -12.65 -2.46 -11.17
C LYS A 27 -12.33 -1.08 -11.75
N PRO A 28 -11.30 -0.39 -11.22
CA PRO A 28 -10.90 0.90 -11.74
C PRO A 28 -10.43 0.77 -13.19
N ASN A 29 -10.75 1.76 -14.01
CA ASN A 29 -10.28 1.84 -15.39
C ASN A 29 -8.85 2.40 -15.44
N LEU A 30 -8.12 2.17 -16.53
CA LEU A 30 -6.73 2.65 -16.73
C LEU A 30 -6.60 4.17 -16.54
N LYS A 31 -7.62 4.94 -16.91
CA LYS A 31 -7.64 6.41 -16.74
C LYS A 31 -7.72 6.82 -15.26
N GLU A 32 -8.56 6.14 -14.49
CA GLU A 32 -8.73 6.39 -13.05
C GLU A 32 -7.46 6.00 -12.30
N PHE A 33 -6.90 4.84 -12.64
CA PHE A 33 -5.65 4.35 -12.06
C PHE A 33 -4.49 5.31 -12.34
N SER A 34 -4.35 5.79 -13.58
CA SER A 34 -3.32 6.78 -13.94
C SER A 34 -3.51 8.11 -13.19
N SER A 35 -4.76 8.51 -12.94
CA SER A 35 -5.04 9.75 -12.19
C SER A 35 -4.67 9.61 -10.71
N LEU A 36 -5.00 8.47 -10.09
CA LEU A 36 -4.58 8.15 -8.71
C LEU A 36 -3.07 8.10 -8.58
N LEU A 37 -2.39 7.40 -9.50
CA LEU A 37 -0.94 7.33 -9.54
C LEU A 37 -0.28 8.71 -9.63
N LYS A 38 -0.82 9.61 -10.45
CA LYS A 38 -0.27 10.99 -10.56
C LYS A 38 -0.38 11.73 -9.23
N VAL A 39 -1.52 11.66 -8.56
CA VAL A 39 -1.73 12.32 -7.26
C VAL A 39 -0.80 11.72 -6.20
N GLU A 40 -0.71 10.39 -6.15
CA GLU A 40 0.15 9.69 -5.18
C GLU A 40 1.64 9.96 -5.43
N MET A 41 2.08 9.97 -6.70
CA MET A 41 3.46 10.32 -7.06
C MET A 41 3.83 11.75 -6.64
N LEU A 42 2.92 12.72 -6.79
CA LEU A 42 3.15 14.08 -6.31
C LEU A 42 3.26 14.13 -4.78
N GLY A 43 2.44 13.35 -4.07
CA GLY A 43 2.50 13.23 -2.62
C GLY A 43 3.84 12.62 -2.14
N ILE A 44 4.27 11.52 -2.74
CA ILE A 44 5.54 10.86 -2.42
C ILE A 44 6.72 11.78 -2.75
N ALA A 45 6.69 12.45 -3.91
CA ALA A 45 7.73 13.39 -4.30
C ALA A 45 7.82 14.56 -3.29
N GLY A 46 6.69 15.12 -2.87
CA GLY A 46 6.65 16.17 -1.85
C GLY A 46 7.22 15.73 -0.51
N LEU A 47 6.80 14.56 -0.02
CA LEU A 47 7.31 13.98 1.23
C LEU A 47 8.82 13.70 1.17
N GLY A 48 9.31 13.19 0.03
CA GLY A 48 10.73 12.92 -0.19
C GLY A 48 11.57 14.19 -0.18
N LEU A 49 11.10 15.25 -0.84
CA LEU A 49 11.79 16.54 -0.85
C LEU A 49 11.85 17.16 0.55
N VAL A 50 10.74 17.18 1.28
CA VAL A 50 10.70 17.71 2.66
C VAL A 50 11.68 16.95 3.56
N GLY A 51 11.71 15.62 3.50
CA GLY A 51 12.67 14.82 4.26
C GLY A 51 14.13 15.09 3.88
N PHE A 52 14.42 15.34 2.60
CA PHE A 52 15.75 15.69 2.12
C PHE A 52 16.22 17.05 2.67
N PHE A 53 15.36 18.09 2.63
CA PHE A 53 15.69 19.40 3.18
C PHE A 53 15.91 19.37 4.69
N ILE A 54 15.04 18.67 5.43
CA ILE A 54 15.21 18.48 6.87
C ILE A 54 16.58 17.85 7.14
N LYS A 55 16.95 16.80 6.40
CA LYS A 55 18.23 16.11 6.60
C LYS A 55 19.43 16.99 6.28
N ILE A 56 19.36 17.81 5.22
CA ILE A 56 20.41 18.78 4.88
C ILE A 56 20.66 19.75 6.04
N ILE A 57 19.61 20.25 6.70
CA ILE A 57 19.75 21.20 7.80
C ILE A 57 20.32 20.53 9.06
N HIS A 58 19.92 19.28 9.34
CA HIS A 58 20.35 18.58 10.55
C HIS A 58 21.81 18.11 10.51
N ILE A 59 22.37 17.78 9.34
CA ILE A 59 23.78 17.37 9.19
C ILE A 59 24.79 18.43 9.70
N PRO A 60 24.76 19.70 9.25
CA PRO A 60 25.69 20.73 9.72
C PRO A 60 25.46 21.06 11.19
N ILE A 61 24.19 21.08 11.65
CA ILE A 61 23.86 21.32 13.07
C ILE A 61 24.52 20.25 13.94
N ASN A 62 24.39 18.97 13.59
CA ASN A 62 25.01 17.88 14.35
C ASN A 62 26.54 17.95 14.31
N ASN A 63 27.12 18.30 13.15
CA ASN A 63 28.57 18.45 13.02
C ASN A 63 29.15 19.68 13.77
N LEU A 64 28.32 20.70 14.05
CA LEU A 64 28.67 21.87 14.88
C LEU A 64 28.47 21.63 16.38
N LEU A 65 27.51 20.79 16.78
CA LEU A 65 27.20 20.51 18.19
C LEU A 65 28.00 19.35 18.78
N VAL A 66 28.46 18.41 17.94
CA VAL A 66 29.28 17.25 18.37
C VAL A 66 30.79 17.59 18.39
N LYS A 67 31.19 18.70 17.78
CA LYS A 67 32.49 19.34 18.04
C LYS A 67 32.37 20.26 19.25
#